data_AF-A0AAW7X4W6-F1
#
_entry.id   AF-A0AAW7X4W6-F1
#
_cell.length_a   1.000
_cell.length_b   1.000
_cell.length_c   1.000
_cell.angle_alpha   90.00
_cell.angle_beta   90.00
_cell.angle_gamma   90.00
#
_symmetry.space_group_name_H-M   'P 1'
#
loop_
_entity.id
_entity.type
_entity.pdbx_description
1 polymer ?
#
loop_
_entity_poly.entity_id
_entity_poly.type
_entity_poly.pdbx_seq_one_letter_code
_entity_poly.pdbx_strand_id
1 'polypeptide(L)'
;MSSHSLLGVLRQYIGLGHNTTSHGEKLISTLGGCFGVAAVFIITSAIVATGLLQSTTGYLVVSSMGASAVLLFAVPHGALSQPWAVCGGHLISAFIGVTVAQFLGTSAVFAGLAVGLAIGAMYYARCIHPPGGATALTAVVGGSSVTQLGYDFLLVPILINVLAILFIAVLFNSVFRWRRYPAHWAHITKPATATSSNASDRQFELTQEDFAAAMQQLDSFVDITTDGLIDLLELAKIHAEKNITHPDQIIAGHIYSNGKLGQLWSIRQVVDAGDETDPAKDRIIYKVLAGAGNYETGICLRSEFKQWARFEVEKKNNQWVKVSD
;
A
#
# COMPACT_ATOMS: atom_id res chain seq x y z
N MET A 1 -42.51 0.93 4.60
CA MET A 1 -41.59 1.38 5.66
C MET A 1 -41.07 0.13 6.36
N SER A 2 -39.94 -0.41 5.88
CA SER A 2 -39.40 -1.69 6.35
C SER A 2 -38.80 -1.55 7.74
N SER A 3 -39.11 -2.51 8.61
CA SER A 3 -38.51 -2.69 9.91
C SER A 3 -37.01 -2.95 9.76
N HIS A 4 -36.19 -1.89 9.86
CA HIS A 4 -34.79 -2.08 10.24
C HIS A 4 -34.81 -2.75 11.62
N SER A 5 -34.44 -4.03 11.67
CA SER A 5 -34.37 -4.73 12.95
C SER A 5 -33.39 -3.96 13.84
N LEU A 6 -33.77 -3.74 15.11
CA LEU A 6 -32.93 -3.06 16.09
C LEU A 6 -31.51 -3.67 16.14
N LEU A 7 -31.43 -4.98 15.88
CA LEU A 7 -30.21 -5.76 15.68
C LEU A 7 -29.35 -5.30 14.47
N GLY A 8 -29.98 -4.94 13.35
CA GLY A 8 -29.28 -4.39 12.19
C GLY A 8 -28.65 -3.03 12.47
N VAL A 9 -29.38 -2.14 13.15
CA VAL A 9 -28.88 -0.81 13.54
C VAL A 9 -27.74 -0.95 14.57
N LEU A 10 -27.89 -1.83 15.57
CA LEU A 10 -26.85 -2.11 16.56
C LEU A 10 -25.59 -2.72 15.92
N ARG A 11 -25.76 -3.62 14.93
CA ARG A 11 -24.62 -4.15 14.16
C ARG A 11 -23.87 -3.05 13.43
N GLN A 12 -24.59 -2.14 12.78
CA GLN A 12 -23.98 -1.03 12.06
C GLN A 12 -23.29 -0.04 13.02
N TYR A 13 -23.90 0.24 14.18
CA TYR A 13 -23.35 1.14 15.19
C TYR A 13 -22.06 0.61 15.85
N ILE A 14 -21.94 -0.72 16.01
CA ILE A 14 -20.74 -1.39 16.54
C ILE A 14 -19.73 -1.68 15.41
N GLY A 15 -20.07 -1.36 14.16
CA GLY A 15 -19.18 -1.57 13.00
C GLY A 15 -19.08 -3.03 12.54
N LEU A 16 -20.04 -3.89 12.89
CA LEU A 16 -20.14 -5.25 12.36
C LEU A 16 -20.60 -5.21 10.90
N GLY A 17 -19.65 -4.89 10.01
CA GLY A 17 -19.84 -4.91 8.56
C GLY A 17 -20.02 -6.31 7.99
N HIS A 18 -20.46 -6.38 6.74
CA HIS A 18 -20.52 -7.63 5.99
C HIS A 18 -19.10 -8.11 5.65
N ASN A 19 -18.75 -9.33 6.10
CA ASN A 19 -17.46 -9.93 5.80
C ASN A 19 -17.55 -10.70 4.46
N THR A 20 -16.85 -10.21 3.44
CA THR A 20 -16.83 -10.80 2.09
C THR A 20 -15.80 -11.91 1.92
N THR A 21 -14.92 -12.13 2.91
CA THR A 21 -13.84 -13.14 2.81
C THR A 21 -14.37 -14.56 2.96
N SER A 22 -13.87 -15.45 2.10
CA SER A 22 -14.22 -16.88 2.12
C SER A 22 -13.77 -17.57 3.41
N HIS A 23 -14.43 -18.68 3.79
CA HIS A 23 -13.98 -19.49 4.94
C HIS A 23 -12.59 -20.10 4.71
N GLY A 24 -12.24 -20.41 3.46
CA GLY A 24 -10.90 -20.89 3.09
C GLY A 24 -9.83 -19.84 3.38
N GLU A 25 -10.06 -18.59 2.95
CA GLU A 25 -9.15 -17.47 3.19
C GLU A 25 -8.95 -17.20 4.70
N LYS A 26 -10.01 -17.31 5.50
CA LYS A 26 -9.94 -17.21 6.97
C LYS A 26 -9.08 -18.31 7.58
N LEU A 27 -9.21 -19.55 7.12
CA LEU A 27 -8.41 -20.66 7.60
C LEU A 27 -6.93 -20.50 7.20
N ILE A 28 -6.67 -20.14 5.95
CA ILE A 28 -5.32 -19.87 5.44
C ILE A 28 -4.65 -18.76 6.25
N SER A 29 -5.37 -17.67 6.53
CA SER A 29 -4.86 -16.56 7.34
C SER A 29 -4.54 -17.00 8.77
N THR A 30 -5.40 -17.81 9.37
CA THR A 30 -5.22 -18.35 10.74
C THR A 30 -3.99 -19.24 10.82
N LEU A 31 -3.85 -20.17 9.86
CA LEU A 31 -2.69 -21.05 9.75
C LEU A 31 -1.42 -20.25 9.49
N GLY A 32 -1.46 -19.27 8.58
CA GLY A 32 -0.34 -18.38 8.30
C GLY A 32 0.13 -17.61 9.52
N GLY A 33 -0.79 -17.04 10.31
CA GLY A 33 -0.47 -16.38 11.57
C GLY A 33 0.16 -17.32 12.59
N CYS A 34 -0.40 -18.53 12.75
CA CYS A 34 0.14 -19.56 13.64
C CYS A 34 1.56 -19.96 13.23
N PHE A 35 1.79 -20.31 11.96
CA PHE A 35 3.10 -20.67 11.44
C PHE A 35 4.09 -19.51 11.50
N GLY A 36 3.66 -18.29 11.19
CA GLY A 36 4.47 -17.08 11.26
C GLY A 36 5.02 -16.83 12.65
N VAL A 37 4.15 -16.78 13.66
CA VAL A 37 4.57 -16.53 15.05
C VAL A 37 5.43 -17.69 15.58
N ALA A 38 5.05 -18.94 15.30
CA ALA A 38 5.83 -20.11 15.72
C ALA A 38 7.23 -20.10 15.08
N ALA A 39 7.35 -19.79 13.79
CA ALA A 39 8.62 -19.72 13.10
C ALA A 39 9.51 -18.61 13.66
N VAL A 40 8.96 -17.41 13.92
CA VAL A 40 9.70 -16.32 14.56
C VAL A 40 10.24 -16.75 15.93
N PHE A 41 9.41 -17.40 16.75
CA PHE A 41 9.83 -17.90 18.05
C PHE A 41 10.94 -18.95 17.96
N ILE A 42 10.81 -19.91 17.04
CA ILE A 42 11.81 -20.97 16.79
C ILE A 42 13.13 -20.36 16.30
N ILE A 43 13.08 -19.46 15.32
CA ILE A 43 14.27 -18.80 14.75
C ILE A 43 15.00 -18.02 15.84
N THR A 44 14.28 -17.19 16.61
CA THR A 44 14.88 -16.40 17.67
C THR A 44 15.45 -17.28 18.78
N SER A 45 14.75 -18.35 19.17
CA SER A 45 15.26 -19.33 20.14
C SER A 45 16.51 -20.07 19.63
N ALA A 46 16.56 -20.41 18.35
CA ALA A 46 17.72 -21.06 17.74
C ALA A 46 18.93 -20.11 17.70
N ILE A 47 18.75 -18.83 17.38
CA ILE A 47 19.84 -17.85 17.41
C ILE A 47 20.35 -17.67 18.84
N VAL A 48 19.47 -17.59 19.84
CA VAL A 48 19.86 -17.59 21.27
C VAL A 48 20.69 -18.84 21.62
N ALA A 49 20.28 -20.03 21.15
CA ALA A 49 20.98 -21.27 21.43
C ALA A 49 22.40 -21.34 20.83
N THR A 50 22.69 -20.57 19.77
CA THR A 50 24.06 -20.45 19.23
C THR A 50 24.97 -19.55 20.06
N GLY A 51 24.45 -18.89 21.10
CA GLY A 51 25.18 -17.93 21.93
C GLY A 51 25.33 -16.55 21.30
N LEU A 52 24.73 -16.31 20.12
CA LEU A 52 24.72 -14.98 19.48
C LEU A 52 23.89 -13.96 20.26
N LEU A 53 22.87 -14.40 21.01
CA LEU A 53 21.99 -13.56 21.81
C LEU A 53 21.89 -14.10 23.23
N GLN A 54 21.66 -13.21 24.20
CA GLN A 54 21.43 -13.59 25.60
C GLN A 54 20.08 -14.31 25.75
N SER A 55 19.99 -15.26 26.69
CA SER A 55 18.78 -16.08 26.93
C SER A 55 17.54 -15.27 27.28
N THR A 56 17.71 -14.13 27.96
CA THR A 56 16.64 -13.20 28.31
C THR A 56 15.92 -12.64 27.08
N THR A 57 16.58 -12.61 25.91
CA THR A 57 16.07 -12.00 24.68
C THR A 57 15.05 -12.88 23.94
N GLY A 58 15.02 -14.18 24.19
CA GLY A 58 14.20 -15.15 23.45
C GLY A 58 12.68 -14.92 23.54
N TYR A 59 12.19 -14.33 24.62
CA TYR A 59 10.75 -14.14 24.89
C TYR A 59 10.27 -12.69 24.74
N LEU A 60 11.18 -11.70 24.68
CA LEU A 60 10.84 -10.29 24.91
C LEU A 60 10.00 -9.62 23.81
N VAL A 61 9.88 -10.22 22.62
CA VAL A 61 9.35 -9.51 21.43
C VAL A 61 8.20 -10.22 20.70
N VAL A 62 7.71 -11.35 21.22
CA VAL A 62 6.61 -12.08 20.57
C VAL A 62 5.29 -11.27 20.54
N SER A 63 5.07 -10.36 21.49
CA SER A 63 3.79 -9.65 21.63
C SER A 63 3.49 -8.72 20.45
N SER A 64 4.42 -7.86 20.04
CA SER A 64 4.21 -6.99 18.88
C SER A 64 4.22 -7.78 17.57
N MET A 65 5.05 -8.83 17.48
CA MET A 65 5.07 -9.73 16.32
C MET A 65 3.76 -10.48 16.12
N GLY A 66 3.04 -10.81 17.21
CA GLY A 66 1.70 -11.38 17.13
C GLY A 66 0.74 -10.46 16.39
N ALA A 67 0.76 -9.15 16.68
CA ALA A 67 -0.04 -8.16 15.98
C ALA A 67 0.43 -7.94 14.53
N SER A 68 1.74 -7.98 14.27
CA SER A 68 2.29 -7.94 12.90
C SER A 68 1.87 -9.16 12.09
N ALA A 69 1.78 -10.34 12.71
CA ALA A 69 1.28 -11.56 12.08
C ALA A 69 -0.19 -11.41 11.64
N VAL A 70 -1.03 -10.79 12.46
CA VAL A 70 -2.43 -10.50 12.06
C VAL A 70 -2.45 -9.72 10.75
N LEU A 71 -1.66 -8.66 10.63
CA LEU A 71 -1.60 -7.85 9.42
C LEU A 71 -0.99 -8.61 8.23
N LEU A 72 0.16 -9.25 8.42
CA LEU A 72 0.91 -9.93 7.36
C LEU A 72 0.19 -11.17 6.79
N PHE A 73 -0.60 -11.86 7.61
CA PHE A 73 -1.24 -13.12 7.22
C PHE A 73 -2.75 -13.00 7.02
N ALA A 74 -3.44 -12.00 7.57
CA ALA A 74 -4.86 -11.76 7.26
C ALA A 74 -5.06 -10.66 6.21
N VAL A 75 -4.13 -9.70 6.12
CA VAL A 75 -4.23 -8.55 5.20
C VAL A 75 -2.89 -8.32 4.46
N PRO A 76 -2.36 -9.30 3.70
CA PRO A 76 -1.03 -9.21 3.09
C PRO A 76 -0.89 -8.03 2.12
N HIS A 77 -1.96 -7.61 1.43
CA HIS A 77 -1.92 -6.45 0.52
C HIS A 77 -2.19 -5.11 1.20
N GLY A 78 -2.48 -5.10 2.50
CA GLY A 78 -2.70 -3.86 3.24
C GLY A 78 -1.48 -2.96 3.19
N ALA A 79 -1.69 -1.64 3.08
CA ALA A 79 -0.60 -0.66 3.07
C ALA A 79 0.26 -0.78 4.35
N LEU A 80 -0.40 -1.00 5.49
CA LEU A 80 0.24 -1.17 6.80
C LEU A 80 0.98 -2.51 6.97
N SER A 81 0.73 -3.47 6.07
CA SER A 81 1.40 -4.77 6.04
C SER A 81 2.62 -4.78 5.11
N GLN A 82 2.84 -3.74 4.29
CA GLN A 82 3.94 -3.73 3.32
C GLN A 82 5.31 -3.66 4.02
N PRO A 83 6.40 -4.16 3.40
CA PRO A 83 7.69 -4.33 4.08
C PRO A 83 8.24 -3.05 4.73
N TRP A 84 8.08 -1.89 4.08
CA TRP A 84 8.53 -0.62 4.65
C TRP A 84 7.73 -0.23 5.90
N ALA A 85 6.41 -0.45 5.91
CA ALA A 85 5.59 -0.21 7.08
C ALA A 85 6.06 -1.10 8.24
N VAL A 86 6.23 -2.40 8.01
CA VAL A 86 6.69 -3.33 9.07
C VAL A 86 8.08 -2.97 9.57
N CYS A 87 9.07 -2.87 8.68
CA CYS A 87 10.46 -2.56 9.06
C CYS A 87 10.60 -1.19 9.70
N GLY A 88 10.17 -0.14 8.99
CA GLY A 88 10.29 1.24 9.47
C GLY A 88 9.47 1.45 10.74
N GLY A 89 8.25 0.91 10.78
CA GLY A 89 7.36 1.07 11.91
C GLY A 89 7.90 0.46 13.20
N HIS A 90 8.46 -0.76 13.15
CA HIS A 90 9.08 -1.36 14.33
C HIS A 90 10.39 -0.66 14.73
N LEU A 91 11.29 -0.37 13.78
CA LEU A 91 12.60 0.19 14.09
C LEU A 91 12.50 1.63 14.61
N ILE A 92 11.71 2.49 13.98
CA ILE A 92 11.50 3.86 14.44
C ILE A 92 10.85 3.85 15.83
N SER A 93 9.85 2.99 16.04
CA SER A 93 9.17 2.89 17.33
C SER A 93 10.08 2.37 18.44
N ALA A 94 10.90 1.36 18.18
CA ALA A 94 11.88 0.86 19.14
C ALA A 94 12.93 1.93 19.48
N PHE A 95 13.46 2.66 18.48
CA PHE A 95 14.40 3.74 18.71
C PHE A 95 13.82 4.84 19.60
N ILE A 96 12.59 5.28 19.31
CA ILE A 96 11.89 6.31 20.10
C ILE A 96 11.59 5.80 21.51
N GLY A 97 11.09 4.58 21.63
CA GLY A 97 10.77 3.98 22.93
C GLY A 97 11.98 3.85 23.84
N VAL A 98 13.11 3.35 23.31
CA VAL A 98 14.39 3.28 24.04
C VAL A 98 14.88 4.67 24.45
N THR A 99 14.81 5.64 23.53
CA THR A 99 15.24 7.02 23.81
C THR A 99 14.40 7.63 24.93
N VAL A 100 13.07 7.48 24.90
CA VAL A 100 12.20 7.96 25.98
C VAL A 100 12.52 7.25 27.30
N ALA A 101 12.70 5.92 27.29
CA ALA A 101 13.00 5.15 28.49
C ALA A 101 14.34 5.56 29.13
N GLN A 102 15.38 5.81 28.33
CA GLN A 102 16.71 6.19 28.82
C GLN A 102 16.79 7.62 29.34
N PHE A 103 16.13 8.57 28.65
CA PHE A 103 16.29 10.00 28.98
C PHE A 103 15.21 10.54 29.91
N LEU A 104 14.00 9.98 29.88
CA LEU A 104 12.86 10.48 30.65
C LEU A 104 12.41 9.48 31.72
N GLY A 105 12.58 8.18 31.48
CA GLY A 105 12.25 7.11 32.43
C GLY A 105 11.05 6.26 31.99
N THR A 106 10.56 5.41 32.89
CA THR A 106 9.65 4.29 32.57
C THR A 106 8.24 4.43 33.15
N SER A 107 7.80 5.65 33.44
CA SER A 107 6.45 5.90 33.97
C SER A 107 5.37 5.69 32.91
N ALA A 108 4.11 5.52 33.34
CA ALA A 108 2.97 5.41 32.42
C ALA A 108 2.83 6.63 31.49
N VAL A 109 3.21 7.82 31.97
CA VAL A 109 3.19 9.05 31.17
C VAL A 109 4.23 8.98 30.04
N PHE A 110 5.44 8.48 30.33
CA PHE A 110 6.49 8.33 29.33
C PHE A 110 6.23 7.20 28.36
N ALA A 111 5.55 6.14 28.79
CA ALA A 111 5.03 5.11 27.90
C ALA A 111 4.06 5.69 26.86
N GLY A 112 3.10 6.51 27.31
CA GLY A 112 2.20 7.24 26.41
C GLY A 112 2.93 8.19 25.47
N LEU A 113 3.91 8.94 25.97
CA LEU A 113 4.75 9.83 25.18
C LEU A 113 5.54 9.07 24.09
N ALA A 114 6.16 7.95 24.44
CA ALA A 114 6.90 7.11 23.49
C ALA A 114 6.01 6.62 22.34
N VAL A 115 4.81 6.12 22.66
CA VAL A 115 3.84 5.68 21.65
C VAL A 115 3.39 6.85 20.78
N GLY A 116 3.06 8.00 21.37
CA GLY A 116 2.65 9.20 20.63
C GLY A 116 3.72 9.72 19.67
N LEU A 117 4.97 9.82 20.14
CA LEU A 117 6.12 10.19 19.32
C LEU A 117 6.38 9.17 18.21
N ALA A 118 6.26 7.87 18.51
CA ALA A 118 6.40 6.81 17.52
C ALA A 118 5.34 6.90 16.41
N ILE A 119 4.08 7.14 16.77
CA ILE A 119 3.00 7.36 15.79
C ILE A 119 3.33 8.55 14.89
N GLY A 120 3.71 9.69 15.47
CA GLY A 120 4.08 10.89 14.71
C GLY A 120 5.25 10.64 13.75
N ALA A 121 6.31 9.99 14.23
CA ALA A 121 7.48 9.66 13.42
C ALA A 121 7.15 8.68 12.29
N MET A 122 6.35 7.65 12.55
CA MET A 122 5.87 6.72 11.51
C MET A 122 5.03 7.43 10.45
N TYR A 123 4.23 8.43 10.84
CA TYR A 123 3.42 9.24 9.92
C TYR A 123 4.31 10.01 8.93
N TYR A 124 5.32 10.73 9.44
CA TYR A 124 6.27 11.46 8.61
C TYR A 124 7.14 10.53 7.73
N ALA A 125 7.55 9.38 8.26
CA ALA A 125 8.33 8.38 7.53
C ALA A 125 7.49 7.50 6.59
N ARG A 126 6.17 7.69 6.54
CA ARG A 126 5.21 6.92 5.73
C ARG A 126 5.32 5.41 5.95
N CYS A 127 5.54 5.01 7.19
CA CYS A 127 5.70 3.61 7.59
C CYS A 127 4.80 3.25 8.77
N ILE A 128 3.57 3.77 8.78
CA ILE A 128 2.59 3.44 9.83
C ILE A 128 2.40 1.93 9.87
N HIS A 129 2.76 1.35 11.00
CA HIS A 129 2.52 -0.04 11.33
C HIS A 129 2.11 -0.09 12.79
N PRO A 130 0.80 -0.26 13.08
CA PRO A 130 0.28 -0.21 14.45
C PRO A 130 1.03 -1.10 15.47
N PRO A 131 1.52 -2.31 15.11
CA PRO A 131 2.38 -3.11 16.00
C PRO A 131 3.70 -2.43 16.42
N GLY A 132 4.17 -1.44 15.66
CA GLY A 132 5.25 -0.54 16.06
C GLY A 132 4.92 0.23 17.34
N GLY A 133 3.68 0.69 17.52
CA GLY A 133 3.26 1.34 18.77
C GLY A 133 3.43 0.43 19.99
N ALA A 134 3.07 -0.85 19.87
CA ALA A 134 3.34 -1.84 20.93
C ALA A 134 4.84 -2.03 21.17
N THR A 135 5.67 -1.92 20.13
CA THR A 135 7.13 -1.98 20.25
C THR A 135 7.71 -0.81 21.03
N ALA A 136 7.26 0.42 20.74
CA ALA A 136 7.63 1.60 21.52
C ALA A 136 7.19 1.46 22.99
N LEU A 137 5.98 0.96 23.22
CA LEU A 137 5.45 0.71 24.55
C LEU A 137 6.32 -0.29 25.32
N THR A 138 6.65 -1.44 24.70
CA THR A 138 7.49 -2.48 25.30
C THR A 138 8.87 -1.96 25.71
N ALA A 139 9.48 -1.07 24.93
CA ALA A 139 10.76 -0.48 25.30
C ALA A 139 10.72 0.31 26.62
N VAL A 140 9.55 0.87 26.98
CA VAL A 140 9.36 1.66 28.20
C VAL A 140 8.86 0.80 29.37
N VAL A 141 7.91 -0.12 29.13
CA VAL A 141 7.25 -0.88 30.21
C VAL A 141 7.77 -2.31 30.37
N GLY A 142 8.72 -2.74 29.54
CA GLY A 142 9.23 -4.12 29.51
C GLY A 142 10.09 -4.54 30.69
N GLY A 143 10.25 -3.68 31.70
CA GLY A 143 11.07 -3.95 32.89
C GLY A 143 12.57 -3.92 32.62
N SER A 144 13.36 -4.31 33.62
CA SER A 144 14.83 -4.24 33.56
C SER A 144 15.43 -5.08 32.44
N SER A 145 14.82 -6.21 32.10
CA SER A 145 15.25 -7.09 31.01
C SER A 145 15.19 -6.42 29.63
N VAL A 146 14.30 -5.43 29.43
CA VAL A 146 14.20 -4.67 28.19
C VAL A 146 14.99 -3.37 28.28
N THR A 147 14.86 -2.62 29.37
CA THR A 147 15.48 -1.30 29.48
C THR A 147 17.00 -1.35 29.54
N GLN A 148 17.58 -2.43 30.11
CA GLN A 148 19.04 -2.64 30.13
C GLN A 148 19.63 -2.95 28.76
N LEU A 149 18.84 -3.44 27.79
CA LEU A 149 19.32 -3.64 26.42
C LEU A 149 19.65 -2.30 25.75
N GLY A 150 19.01 -1.20 26.17
CA GLY A 150 19.16 0.08 25.51
C GLY A 150 18.90 -0.04 24.00
N TYR A 151 19.81 0.49 23.18
CA TYR A 151 19.67 0.44 21.73
C TYR A 151 19.87 -0.96 21.13
N ASP A 152 20.41 -1.93 21.87
CA ASP A 152 20.44 -3.33 21.43
C ASP A 152 19.02 -3.93 21.33
N PHE A 153 18.04 -3.34 22.02
CA PHE A 153 16.62 -3.68 21.82
C PHE A 153 16.20 -3.55 20.35
N LEU A 154 16.77 -2.57 19.63
CA LEU A 154 16.49 -2.33 18.21
C LEU A 154 17.01 -3.47 17.33
N LEU A 155 18.24 -3.92 17.61
CA LEU A 155 18.97 -4.86 16.75
C LEU A 155 18.65 -6.32 17.08
N VAL A 156 18.55 -6.64 18.37
CA VAL A 156 18.76 -8.02 18.85
C VAL A 156 17.54 -8.66 19.49
N PRO A 157 16.40 -7.96 19.61
CA PRO A 157 15.21 -8.70 19.19
C PRO A 157 14.41 -8.07 18.06
N ILE A 158 14.33 -6.75 17.93
CA ILE A 158 13.33 -6.18 17.01
C ILE A 158 13.68 -6.46 15.55
N LEU A 159 14.89 -6.10 15.10
CA LEU A 159 15.30 -6.31 13.72
C LEU A 159 15.25 -7.80 13.31
N ILE A 160 15.73 -8.69 14.18
CA ILE A 160 15.73 -10.14 13.93
C ILE A 160 14.30 -10.66 13.73
N ASN A 161 13.39 -10.32 14.63
CA ASN A 161 12.01 -10.77 14.54
C ASN A 161 11.28 -10.18 13.32
N VAL A 162 11.55 -8.91 12.98
CA VAL A 162 11.01 -8.26 11.77
C VAL A 162 11.48 -8.96 10.50
N LEU A 163 12.79 -9.26 10.40
CA LEU A 163 13.33 -9.97 9.25
C LEU A 163 12.77 -11.39 9.15
N ALA A 164 12.68 -12.10 10.28
CA ALA A 164 12.11 -13.43 10.33
C ALA A 164 10.63 -13.44 9.89
N ILE A 165 9.79 -12.56 10.45
CA ILE A 165 8.37 -12.55 10.12
C ILE A 165 8.10 -12.12 8.68
N LEU A 166 8.87 -11.16 8.14
CA LEU A 166 8.76 -10.76 6.74
C LEU A 166 9.20 -11.88 5.80
N PHE A 167 10.29 -12.58 6.13
CA PHE A 167 10.73 -13.73 5.34
C PHE A 167 9.65 -14.82 5.29
N ILE A 168 9.07 -15.17 6.43
CA ILE A 168 7.99 -16.17 6.48
C ILE A 168 6.73 -15.65 5.77
N ALA A 169 6.39 -14.36 5.90
CA ALA A 169 5.24 -13.77 5.21
C ALA A 169 5.42 -13.81 3.69
N VAL A 170 6.61 -13.52 3.16
CA VAL A 170 6.93 -13.66 1.73
C VAL A 170 6.76 -15.12 1.30
N LEU A 171 7.40 -16.06 2.00
CA LEU A 171 7.34 -17.48 1.65
C LEU A 171 5.91 -18.03 1.68
N PHE A 172 5.21 -17.86 2.79
CA PHE A 172 3.86 -18.39 2.98
C PHE A 172 2.87 -17.83 1.96
N ASN A 173 2.86 -16.49 1.78
CA ASN A 173 1.92 -15.85 0.88
C ASN A 173 2.28 -16.06 -0.60
N SER A 174 3.54 -16.37 -0.94
CA SER A 174 3.95 -16.66 -2.32
C SER A 174 3.31 -17.94 -2.89
N VAL A 175 2.91 -18.89 -2.02
CA VAL A 175 2.25 -20.14 -2.40
C VAL A 175 0.89 -19.88 -3.07
N PHE A 176 0.20 -18.81 -2.67
CA PHE A 176 -1.13 -18.47 -3.16
C PHE A 176 -1.06 -17.33 -4.17
N ARG A 177 -1.48 -17.57 -5.42
CA ARG A 177 -1.37 -16.58 -6.51
C ARG A 177 -2.07 -15.26 -6.20
N TRP A 178 -3.19 -15.30 -5.47
CA TRP A 178 -3.96 -14.12 -5.08
C TRP A 178 -3.39 -13.40 -3.86
N ARG A 179 -2.48 -14.01 -3.07
CA ARG A 179 -1.90 -13.44 -1.83
C ARG A 179 -0.48 -12.89 -1.99
N ARG A 180 0.09 -12.93 -3.20
CA ARG A 180 1.51 -12.65 -3.44
C ARG A 180 1.98 -11.38 -2.73
N TYR A 181 2.94 -11.59 -1.82
CA TYR A 181 3.52 -10.55 -0.97
C TYR A 181 5.01 -10.39 -1.31
N PRO A 182 5.54 -9.16 -1.41
CA PRO A 182 4.86 -7.85 -1.30
C PRO A 182 3.89 -7.55 -2.46
N ALA A 183 2.90 -6.70 -2.22
CA ALA A 183 1.82 -6.42 -3.18
C ALA A 183 2.32 -5.88 -4.52
N HIS A 184 3.39 -5.07 -4.51
CA HIS A 184 4.00 -4.51 -5.72
C HIS A 184 4.52 -5.59 -6.68
N TRP A 185 4.92 -6.76 -6.19
CA TRP A 185 5.37 -7.88 -7.03
C TRP A 185 4.21 -8.59 -7.73
N ALA A 186 3.00 -8.58 -7.14
CA ALA A 186 1.81 -9.16 -7.75
C ALA A 186 1.41 -8.41 -9.03
N HIS A 187 1.51 -7.07 -9.03
CA HIS A 187 1.13 -6.22 -10.16
C HIS A 187 2.05 -6.32 -11.38
N ILE A 188 3.28 -6.83 -11.23
CA ILE A 188 4.24 -7.03 -12.33
C ILE A 188 3.85 -8.21 -13.23
N THR A 189 3.01 -9.13 -12.73
CA THR A 189 2.81 -10.45 -13.35
C THR A 189 1.52 -10.66 -14.14
N LYS A 190 0.69 -9.62 -14.38
CA LYS A 190 -0.45 -9.74 -15.30
C LYS A 190 0.04 -9.53 -16.74
N PRO A 191 0.08 -10.57 -17.61
CA PRO A 191 0.37 -10.37 -19.03
C PRO A 191 -0.71 -9.48 -19.63
N ALA A 192 -0.32 -8.59 -20.53
CA ALA A 192 -1.25 -7.79 -21.31
C ALA A 192 -2.07 -8.70 -22.23
N THR A 193 -3.24 -9.17 -21.77
CA THR A 193 -4.27 -9.64 -22.69
C THR A 193 -4.85 -8.40 -23.37
N ALA A 194 -4.18 -7.99 -24.44
CA ALA A 194 -4.69 -7.03 -25.39
C ALA A 194 -5.87 -7.66 -26.13
N THR A 195 -7.05 -7.69 -25.50
CA THR A 195 -8.29 -7.83 -26.25
C THR A 195 -8.59 -6.45 -26.80
N SER A 196 -8.20 -6.25 -28.06
CA SER A 196 -8.59 -5.13 -28.91
C SER A 196 -10.10 -5.10 -29.10
N SER A 197 -10.84 -4.65 -28.08
CA SER A 197 -12.19 -4.12 -28.24
C SER A 197 -12.13 -2.62 -28.00
N ASN A 198 -12.63 -1.86 -28.97
CA ASN A 198 -12.65 -0.40 -28.97
C ASN A 198 -13.16 0.14 -27.63
N ALA A 199 -12.26 0.76 -26.86
CA ALA A 199 -12.56 1.31 -25.54
C ALA A 199 -13.55 2.49 -25.58
N SER A 200 -13.85 3.01 -26.78
CA SER A 200 -14.76 4.13 -27.03
C SER A 200 -16.26 3.79 -26.92
N ASP A 201 -16.62 2.51 -26.82
CA ASP A 201 -18.03 2.06 -26.90
C ASP A 201 -18.56 1.45 -25.59
N ARG A 202 -17.80 1.52 -24.50
CA ARG A 202 -18.25 1.04 -23.19
C ARG A 202 -18.96 2.14 -22.44
N GLN A 203 -20.19 2.39 -22.83
CA GLN A 203 -21.13 3.26 -22.13
C GLN A 203 -21.77 2.49 -20.96
N PHE A 204 -20.97 2.09 -19.98
CA PHE A 204 -21.47 1.45 -18.77
C PHE A 204 -21.22 2.37 -17.58
N GLU A 205 -22.30 2.84 -16.96
CA GLU A 205 -22.22 3.46 -15.65
C GLU A 205 -21.96 2.36 -14.62
N LEU A 206 -20.85 2.48 -13.89
CA LEU A 206 -20.54 1.61 -12.76
C LEU A 206 -21.64 1.74 -11.69
N THR A 207 -22.29 0.63 -11.36
CA THR A 207 -23.30 0.56 -10.30
C THR A 207 -22.67 0.19 -8.95
N GLN A 208 -23.43 0.38 -7.86
CA GLN A 208 -23.00 -0.01 -6.52
C GLN A 208 -22.87 -1.54 -6.39
N GLU A 209 -23.74 -2.26 -7.10
CA GLU A 209 -23.80 -3.71 -7.17
C GLU A 209 -22.55 -4.28 -7.86
N ASP A 210 -22.10 -3.66 -8.96
CA ASP A 210 -20.87 -4.04 -9.65
C ASP A 210 -19.64 -3.90 -8.74
N PHE A 211 -19.64 -2.86 -7.90
CA PHE A 211 -18.57 -2.63 -6.94
C PHE A 211 -18.56 -3.68 -5.83
N ALA A 212 -19.73 -3.98 -5.26
CA ALA A 212 -19.88 -5.05 -4.28
C ALA A 212 -19.46 -6.42 -4.85
N ALA A 213 -19.81 -6.71 -6.11
CA ALA A 213 -19.41 -7.93 -6.80
C ALA A 213 -17.88 -8.01 -7.03
N ALA A 214 -17.24 -6.91 -7.44
CA ALA A 214 -15.79 -6.85 -7.60
C ALA A 214 -15.05 -7.06 -6.26
N MET A 215 -15.57 -6.47 -5.18
CA MET A 215 -15.04 -6.66 -3.82
C MET A 215 -15.19 -8.10 -3.32
N GLN A 216 -16.27 -8.79 -3.68
CA GLN A 216 -16.44 -10.22 -3.40
C GLN A 216 -15.48 -11.10 -4.21
N GLN A 217 -15.20 -10.73 -5.46
CA GLN A 217 -14.26 -11.49 -6.32
C GLN A 217 -12.78 -11.30 -5.94
N LEU A 218 -12.43 -10.17 -5.31
CA LEU A 218 -11.04 -9.87 -4.94
C LEU A 218 -10.49 -10.84 -3.88
N ASP A 219 -11.37 -11.56 -3.14
CA ASP A 219 -11.08 -12.49 -2.02
C ASP A 219 -9.81 -12.13 -1.22
N SER A 220 -9.68 -10.84 -0.92
CA SER A 220 -8.58 -10.23 -0.17
C SER A 220 -9.18 -9.14 0.70
N PHE A 221 -8.74 -9.07 1.95
CA PHE A 221 -9.12 -7.97 2.83
C PHE A 221 -8.52 -6.66 2.29
N VAL A 222 -9.36 -5.64 2.11
CA VAL A 222 -8.95 -4.28 1.70
C VAL A 222 -9.20 -3.36 2.89
N ASP A 223 -8.18 -2.59 3.26
CA ASP A 223 -8.23 -1.62 4.38
C ASP A 223 -8.90 -0.29 3.96
N ILE A 224 -10.06 -0.39 3.29
CA ILE A 224 -10.94 0.71 2.91
C ILE A 224 -12.37 0.17 3.00
N THR A 225 -13.25 0.90 3.69
CA THR A 225 -14.67 0.54 3.74
C THR A 225 -15.31 0.70 2.36
N THR A 226 -16.37 -0.05 2.07
CA THR A 226 -17.12 0.09 0.80
C THR A 226 -17.55 1.54 0.57
N ASP A 227 -18.05 2.21 1.61
CA ASP A 227 -18.49 3.61 1.56
C ASP A 227 -17.32 4.56 1.25
N GLY A 228 -16.16 4.38 1.89
CA GLY A 228 -14.98 5.23 1.62
C GLY A 228 -14.46 5.10 0.19
N LEU A 229 -14.64 3.93 -0.44
CA LEU A 229 -14.27 3.73 -1.84
C LEU A 229 -15.32 4.30 -2.81
N ILE A 230 -16.61 4.29 -2.42
CA ILE A 230 -17.67 5.01 -3.14
C ILE A 230 -17.39 6.51 -3.11
N ASP A 231 -17.10 7.09 -1.94
CA ASP A 231 -16.76 8.50 -1.78
C ASP A 231 -15.53 8.89 -2.62
N LEU A 232 -14.50 8.04 -2.65
CA LEU A 232 -13.32 8.24 -3.47
C LEU A 232 -13.66 8.23 -4.98
N LEU A 233 -14.53 7.33 -5.41
CA LEU A 233 -14.98 7.25 -6.79
C LEU A 233 -15.83 8.47 -7.18
N GLU A 234 -16.73 8.91 -6.31
CA GLU A 234 -17.54 10.11 -6.51
C GLU A 234 -16.64 11.34 -6.63
N LEU A 235 -15.66 11.49 -5.75
CA LEU A 235 -14.66 12.56 -5.83
C LEU A 235 -13.86 12.49 -7.14
N ALA A 236 -13.49 11.28 -7.58
CA ALA A 236 -12.82 11.07 -8.86
C ALA A 236 -13.72 11.46 -10.06
N LYS A 237 -15.02 11.16 -10.02
CA LYS A 237 -16.01 11.59 -11.03
C LYS A 237 -16.14 13.11 -11.07
N ILE A 238 -16.28 13.78 -9.93
CA ILE A 238 -16.31 15.25 -9.84
C ILE A 238 -15.04 15.86 -10.47
N HIS A 239 -13.86 15.27 -10.21
CA HIS A 239 -12.60 15.72 -10.82
C HIS A 239 -12.53 15.45 -12.34
N ALA A 240 -13.19 14.39 -12.81
CA ALA A 240 -13.30 14.08 -14.23
C ALA A 240 -14.22 15.07 -14.96
N GLU A 241 -15.36 15.42 -14.37
CA GLU A 241 -16.34 16.37 -14.90
C GLU A 241 -15.80 17.81 -14.99
N LYS A 242 -14.96 18.23 -14.05
CA LYS A 242 -14.35 19.57 -14.09
C LYS A 242 -13.33 19.75 -15.22
N ASN A 243 -12.76 18.66 -15.73
CA ASN A 243 -11.61 18.71 -16.63
C ASN A 243 -11.86 17.83 -17.87
N ILE A 244 -12.74 18.30 -18.75
CA ILE A 244 -13.16 17.63 -20.00
C ILE A 244 -12.37 18.15 -21.21
N THR A 245 -11.59 19.22 -21.06
CA THR A 245 -10.90 19.90 -22.15
C THR A 245 -9.86 18.98 -22.79
N HIS A 246 -10.07 18.73 -24.08
CA HIS A 246 -9.12 18.04 -24.94
C HIS A 246 -8.14 19.10 -25.47
N PRO A 247 -6.82 18.84 -25.50
CA PRO A 247 -5.87 19.83 -25.98
C PRO A 247 -6.16 20.20 -27.44
N ASP A 248 -6.44 21.48 -27.69
CA ASP A 248 -6.70 21.99 -29.04
C ASP A 248 -5.45 21.93 -29.92
N GLN A 249 -4.29 22.15 -29.31
CA GLN A 249 -2.98 22.12 -29.97
C GLN A 249 -2.00 21.25 -29.17
N ILE A 250 -1.10 20.60 -29.89
CA ILE A 250 -0.01 19.81 -29.32
C ILE A 250 1.26 20.67 -29.40
N ILE A 251 1.82 21.01 -28.24
CA ILE A 251 2.93 21.96 -28.12
C ILE A 251 4.21 21.20 -27.75
N ALA A 252 5.33 21.54 -28.39
CA ALA A 252 6.62 20.98 -28.05
C ALA A 252 7.05 21.37 -26.61
N GLY A 253 7.65 20.45 -25.89
CA GLY A 253 8.02 20.60 -24.48
C GLY A 253 6.92 20.21 -23.49
N HIS A 254 5.65 20.24 -23.90
CA HIS A 254 4.50 19.94 -23.04
C HIS A 254 4.31 18.42 -22.85
N ILE A 255 3.57 18.06 -21.80
CA ILE A 255 3.36 16.68 -21.37
C ILE A 255 1.88 16.34 -21.40
N TYR A 256 1.54 15.20 -21.99
CA TYR A 256 0.17 14.78 -22.22
C TYR A 256 -0.11 13.38 -21.68
N SER A 257 -1.34 13.18 -21.23
CA SER A 257 -1.88 11.90 -20.78
C SER A 257 -2.97 11.43 -21.74
N ASN A 258 -3.03 10.13 -22.00
CA ASN A 258 -4.13 9.54 -22.79
C ASN A 258 -5.45 9.37 -22.01
N GLY A 259 -5.47 9.72 -20.72
CA GLY A 259 -6.67 9.66 -19.88
C GLY A 259 -7.21 8.25 -19.61
N LYS A 260 -6.48 7.19 -19.97
CA LYS A 260 -6.87 5.80 -19.69
C LYS A 260 -6.48 5.40 -18.26
N LEU A 261 -7.00 4.28 -17.77
CA LEU A 261 -6.66 3.72 -16.45
C LEU A 261 -5.92 2.39 -16.59
N GLY A 262 -5.13 2.05 -15.57
CA GLY A 262 -4.43 0.76 -15.47
C GLY A 262 -3.35 0.56 -16.54
N GLN A 263 -3.32 -0.63 -17.14
CA GLN A 263 -2.22 -1.05 -18.04
C GLN A 263 -2.16 -0.27 -19.36
N LEU A 264 -3.23 0.44 -19.74
CA LEU A 264 -3.28 1.25 -20.95
C LEU A 264 -2.93 2.72 -20.69
N TRP A 265 -2.79 3.12 -19.43
CA TRP A 265 -2.42 4.50 -19.06
C TRP A 265 -0.98 4.77 -19.48
N SER A 266 -0.75 5.94 -20.08
CA SER A 266 0.57 6.35 -20.55
C SER A 266 0.66 7.88 -20.58
N ILE A 267 1.84 8.39 -20.23
CA ILE A 267 2.19 9.81 -20.29
C ILE A 267 3.35 10.01 -21.23
N ARG A 268 3.18 10.96 -22.15
CA ARG A 268 4.14 11.29 -23.21
C ARG A 268 4.47 12.76 -23.15
N GLN A 269 5.77 13.06 -23.17
CA GLN A 269 6.26 14.41 -23.43
C GLN A 269 6.53 14.56 -24.93
N VAL A 270 6.05 15.65 -25.51
CA VAL A 270 6.43 16.03 -26.86
C VAL A 270 7.81 16.66 -26.77
N VAL A 271 8.81 16.00 -27.32
CA VAL A 271 10.20 16.48 -27.30
C VAL A 271 10.41 17.51 -28.38
N ASP A 272 9.87 17.24 -29.56
CA ASP A 272 9.98 18.09 -30.72
C ASP A 272 8.74 17.93 -31.61
N ALA A 273 8.39 18.99 -32.34
CA ALA A 273 7.22 19.04 -33.19
C ALA A 273 7.57 19.81 -34.47
N GLY A 274 7.45 19.17 -35.63
CA GLY A 274 7.76 19.81 -36.91
C GLY A 274 6.75 20.90 -37.27
N ASP A 275 7.20 22.00 -37.86
CA ASP A 275 6.36 23.07 -38.41
C ASP A 275 6.06 22.83 -39.89
N GLU A 276 5.39 21.70 -40.20
CA GLU A 276 4.98 21.39 -41.57
C GLU A 276 3.51 21.73 -41.80
N THR A 277 3.23 22.48 -42.86
CA THR A 277 1.87 22.89 -43.26
C THR A 277 1.07 21.76 -43.92
N ASP A 278 1.74 20.66 -44.30
CA ASP A 278 1.13 19.46 -44.88
C ASP A 278 0.79 18.44 -43.77
N PRO A 279 -0.50 18.19 -43.49
CA PRO A 279 -0.93 17.26 -42.44
C PRO A 279 -0.44 15.82 -42.63
N ALA A 280 -0.08 15.42 -43.86
CA ALA A 280 0.43 14.08 -44.15
C ALA A 280 1.90 13.89 -43.72
N LYS A 281 2.60 14.98 -43.41
CA LYS A 281 4.02 14.97 -43.05
C LYS A 281 4.31 15.54 -41.67
N ASP A 282 3.39 16.34 -41.11
CA ASP A 282 3.45 16.90 -39.75
C ASP A 282 3.61 15.82 -38.67
N ARG A 283 4.86 15.61 -38.27
CA ARG A 283 5.30 14.60 -37.32
C ARG A 283 5.74 15.24 -36.02
N ILE A 284 5.55 14.49 -34.95
CA ILE A 284 6.05 14.83 -33.63
C ILE A 284 6.96 13.72 -33.11
N ILE A 285 7.95 14.12 -32.32
CA ILE A 285 8.82 13.21 -31.58
C ILE A 285 8.39 13.27 -30.12
N TYR A 286 8.12 12.11 -29.52
CA TYR A 286 7.71 12.03 -28.13
C TYR A 286 8.55 11.03 -27.33
N LYS A 287 8.57 11.24 -26.03
CA LYS A 287 9.16 10.33 -25.04
C LYS A 287 8.10 9.90 -24.04
N VAL A 288 8.00 8.61 -23.78
CA VAL A 288 7.12 8.08 -22.74
C VAL A 288 7.77 8.27 -21.37
N LEU A 289 7.13 9.03 -20.49
CA LEU A 289 7.64 9.35 -19.15
C LEU A 289 7.10 8.42 -18.07
N ALA A 290 5.92 7.82 -18.28
CA ALA A 290 5.30 6.88 -17.35
C ALA A 290 4.23 6.02 -18.05
N GLY A 291 3.95 4.84 -17.50
CA GLY A 291 2.89 3.95 -17.97
C GLY A 291 3.33 3.00 -19.08
N ALA A 292 2.40 2.62 -19.96
CA ALA A 292 2.67 1.71 -21.07
C ALA A 292 3.76 2.26 -22.01
N GLY A 293 4.79 1.44 -22.29
CA GLY A 293 5.96 1.84 -23.08
C GLY A 293 6.95 2.74 -22.33
N ASN A 294 7.01 2.65 -20.99
CA ASN A 294 7.87 3.53 -20.19
C ASN A 294 9.33 3.53 -20.69
N TYR A 295 9.92 4.72 -20.80
CA TYR A 295 11.25 4.98 -21.36
C TYR A 295 11.40 4.83 -22.88
N GLU A 296 10.36 4.45 -23.61
CA GLU A 296 10.39 4.42 -25.07
C GLU A 296 10.30 5.83 -25.66
N THR A 297 10.92 6.01 -26.83
CA THR A 297 10.78 7.20 -27.68
C THR A 297 10.16 6.80 -28.99
N GLY A 298 9.24 7.62 -29.51
CA GLY A 298 8.53 7.33 -30.74
C GLY A 298 8.33 8.58 -31.60
N ILE A 299 7.95 8.33 -32.85
CA ILE A 299 7.60 9.35 -33.82
C ILE A 299 6.22 8.98 -34.38
N CYS A 300 5.29 9.92 -34.41
CA CYS A 300 3.97 9.73 -35.02
C CYS A 300 3.47 11.02 -35.68
N LEU A 301 2.38 10.95 -36.42
CA LEU A 301 1.73 12.15 -36.94
C LEU A 301 1.15 12.97 -35.79
N ARG A 302 1.10 14.30 -35.93
CA ARG A 302 0.49 15.19 -34.94
C ARG A 302 -0.99 14.86 -34.75
N SER A 303 -1.70 14.51 -35.82
CA SER A 303 -3.11 14.11 -35.79
C SER A 303 -3.34 12.85 -34.95
N GLU A 304 -2.49 11.83 -35.10
CA GLU A 304 -2.53 10.59 -34.32
C GLU A 304 -2.26 10.88 -32.84
N PHE A 305 -1.28 11.73 -32.54
CA PHE A 305 -1.01 12.10 -31.15
C PHE A 305 -2.13 12.92 -30.55
N LYS A 306 -2.74 13.84 -31.32
CA LYS A 306 -3.91 14.59 -30.87
C LYS A 306 -5.09 13.68 -30.57
N GLN A 307 -5.29 12.59 -31.31
CA GLN A 307 -6.31 11.59 -30.98
C GLN A 307 -5.95 10.77 -29.73
N TRP A 308 -4.67 10.50 -29.50
CA TRP A 308 -4.17 9.78 -28.34
C TRP A 308 -4.21 10.62 -27.05
N ALA A 309 -3.82 11.90 -27.12
CA ALA A 309 -3.67 12.80 -25.99
C ALA A 309 -5.04 13.31 -25.56
N ARG A 310 -5.43 13.02 -24.31
CA ARG A 310 -6.72 13.45 -23.75
C ARG A 310 -6.60 14.70 -22.90
N PHE A 311 -5.51 14.84 -22.13
CA PHE A 311 -5.29 15.96 -21.22
C PHE A 311 -3.83 16.38 -21.25
N GLU A 312 -3.58 17.68 -21.11
CA GLU A 312 -2.28 18.18 -20.70
C GLU A 312 -2.08 17.93 -19.20
N VAL A 313 -0.88 17.50 -18.80
CA VAL A 313 -0.57 17.14 -17.42
C VAL A 313 0.78 17.67 -17.00
N GLU A 314 0.91 17.94 -15.70
CA GLU A 314 2.18 18.32 -15.08
C GLU A 314 2.46 17.45 -13.85
N LYS A 315 3.72 17.41 -13.42
CA LYS A 315 4.14 16.59 -12.29
C LYS A 315 4.18 17.43 -11.01
N LYS A 316 3.18 17.26 -10.13
CA LYS A 316 3.10 17.89 -8.80
C LYS A 316 3.25 16.84 -7.70
N ASN A 317 4.15 17.05 -6.74
CA ASN A 317 4.38 16.13 -5.62
C ASN A 317 4.59 14.66 -6.03
N ASN A 318 5.34 14.44 -7.13
CA ASN A 318 5.58 13.13 -7.73
C ASN A 318 4.32 12.42 -8.28
N GLN A 319 3.21 13.13 -8.44
CA GLN A 319 1.97 12.67 -9.08
C GLN A 319 1.69 13.49 -10.34
N TRP A 320 1.04 12.86 -11.31
CA TRP A 320 0.63 13.52 -12.53
C TRP A 320 -0.76 14.11 -12.35
N VAL A 321 -0.88 15.42 -12.54
CA VAL A 321 -2.12 16.17 -12.35
C VAL A 321 -2.44 16.88 -13.65
N LYS A 322 -3.73 16.98 -14.00
CA LYS A 322 -4.18 17.77 -15.16
C LYS A 322 -3.77 19.22 -14.96
N VAL A 323 -3.21 19.83 -16.01
CA VAL A 323 -3.03 21.29 -16.04
C VAL A 323 -4.44 21.89 -16.04
N SER A 324 -4.72 22.72 -15.05
CA SER A 324 -5.97 23.48 -14.97
C SER A 324 -5.71 24.82 -15.64
N ASP A 325 -6.61 25.26 -16.52
CA ASP A 325 -6.64 26.64 -17.02
C ASP A 325 -6.88 27.64 -15.87
#